data_AF-A0A956HY43-F1
#
_entry.id   AF-A0A956HY43-F1
#
_cell.length_a   1.000
_cell.length_b   1.000
_cell.length_c   1.000
_cell.angle_alpha   90.00
_cell.angle_beta   90.00
_cell.angle_gamma   90.00
#
_symmetry.space_group_name_H-M   'P 1'
#
loop_
_entity.id
_entity.type
_entity.pdbx_description
1 polymer ?
#
loop_
_entity_poly.entity_id
_entity_poly.type
_entity_poly.pdbx_seq_one_letter_code
_entity_poly.pdbx_strand_id
1 'polypeptide(L)'
;MASVAEFLASVVPSDLLIEVGSLRIYRLELVDESVVAAGILSDDATPEQRAALVEGLTAISALGKVGGIIEVIGVDPDGRGFLSRPMPSGTARDVGVLRWPLPRRLEMFRKVAEAVATLHAQRLLHGTLTPEHVLLAEDLSPVLLGPGVVDMRSGVYAAPEVVAGDAVGVRADIYTLGRFLQYVTLSADPEPESGPSLRLASMAKSPAGLARIVRKATTQDPERRYESVAAMLEDLSKYGRYLEVGLTHPDAVEENVSGLSHSEHPSMVASAARPSATTPQKKPGAKTPAKGGAAAKAEVELSPEAKATRKKRSQLFALAGLGAILLIAAIAAAIPAIRLHLARADLTSADAAKRRAAVVLVMGLDRNFRGLSFRDFDFSGMKLRAAKFQGADLEGANFSNADLNHVNFSNARVVGAKFNGADLRTVRYRNANGFTAALCDTAT
;
A
#
# COMPACT_ATOMS: atom_id res chain seq x y z
N MET A 1 27.79 29.41 -1.30
CA MET A 1 26.46 28.77 -1.32
C MET A 1 26.05 28.57 0.12
N ALA A 2 24.78 28.80 0.46
CA ALA A 2 24.32 28.56 1.81
C ALA A 2 24.48 27.08 2.19
N SER A 3 24.88 26.81 3.43
CA SER A 3 25.03 25.43 3.91
C SER A 3 23.67 24.77 4.16
N VAL A 4 23.61 23.44 4.19
CA VAL A 4 22.37 22.72 4.57
C VAL A 4 21.87 23.21 5.93
N ALA A 5 22.77 23.42 6.89
CA ALA A 5 22.47 23.97 8.20
C ALA A 5 21.73 25.33 8.16
N GLU A 6 22.17 26.25 7.31
CA GLU A 6 21.54 27.56 7.14
C GLU A 6 20.12 27.43 6.58
N PHE A 7 19.91 26.52 5.63
CA PHE A 7 18.58 26.22 5.11
C PHE A 7 17.67 25.61 6.17
N LEU A 8 18.16 24.65 6.96
CA LEU A 8 17.39 24.04 8.04
C LEU A 8 16.99 25.07 9.11
N ALA A 9 17.86 26.03 9.42
CA ALA A 9 17.57 27.10 10.38
C ALA A 9 16.50 28.10 9.89
N SER A 10 16.25 28.16 8.57
CA SER A 10 15.24 29.05 7.97
C SER A 10 13.82 28.44 7.93
N VAL A 11 13.67 27.17 8.33
CA VAL A 11 12.38 26.47 8.30
C VAL A 11 11.37 27.11 9.26
N VAL A 12 10.14 27.30 8.78
CA VAL A 12 9.05 27.86 9.58
C VAL A 12 8.21 26.72 10.18
N PRO A 13 7.90 26.73 11.49
CA PRO A 13 7.12 25.65 12.13
C PRO A 13 5.74 25.39 11.52
N SER A 14 5.11 26.40 10.92
CA SER A 14 3.80 26.27 10.24
C SER A 14 3.83 25.37 9.01
N ASP A 15 5.01 25.12 8.46
CA ASP A 15 5.23 24.36 7.23
C ASP A 15 5.53 22.88 7.50
N LEU A 16 5.27 22.40 8.72
CA LEU A 16 5.38 21.01 9.09
C LEU A 16 4.41 20.15 8.25
N LEU A 17 4.96 19.12 7.61
CA LEU A 17 4.22 18.19 6.76
C LEU A 17 4.00 16.86 7.47
N ILE A 18 5.07 16.31 8.05
CA ILE A 18 5.08 14.95 8.62
C ILE A 18 5.93 14.94 9.89
N GLU A 19 5.48 14.18 10.88
CA GLU A 19 6.24 13.84 12.07
C GLU A 19 6.36 12.31 12.17
N VAL A 20 7.60 11.81 12.27
CA VAL A 20 7.95 10.39 12.38
C VAL A 20 8.94 10.22 13.52
N GLY A 21 8.46 9.81 14.70
CA GLY A 21 9.31 9.72 15.89
C GLY A 21 10.00 11.05 16.20
N SER A 22 11.34 11.04 16.21
CA SER A 22 12.18 12.23 16.40
C SER A 22 12.40 13.06 15.13
N LEU A 23 11.99 12.57 13.95
CA LEU A 23 12.13 13.28 12.68
C LEU A 23 10.89 14.13 12.38
N ARG A 24 11.11 15.39 12.01
CA ARG A 24 10.07 16.29 11.48
C ARG A 24 10.44 16.70 10.06
N ILE A 25 9.50 16.61 9.13
CA ILE A 25 9.70 16.99 7.73
C ILE A 25 8.85 18.22 7.42
N TYR A 26 9.50 19.26 6.91
CA TYR A 26 8.91 20.55 6.61
C TYR A 26 8.98 20.85 5.11
N ARG A 27 8.05 21.67 4.62
CA ARG A 27 8.20 22.35 3.34
C ARG A 27 9.22 23.46 3.50
N LEU A 28 10.19 23.53 2.59
CA LEU A 28 11.14 24.63 2.50
C LEU A 28 11.19 25.14 1.07
N GLU A 29 11.14 26.46 0.92
CA GLU A 29 11.29 27.16 -0.36
C GLU A 29 12.69 27.76 -0.41
N LEU A 30 13.45 27.36 -1.43
CA LEU A 30 14.80 27.85 -1.64
C LEU A 30 14.79 29.21 -2.35
N VAL A 31 15.94 29.89 -2.33
CA VAL A 31 16.11 31.23 -2.94
C VAL A 31 15.81 31.24 -4.44
N ASP A 32 15.98 30.10 -5.11
CA ASP A 32 15.67 29.91 -6.53
C ASP A 32 14.19 29.53 -6.79
N GLU A 33 13.32 29.75 -5.81
CA GLU A 33 11.89 29.37 -5.80
C GLU A 33 11.63 27.85 -5.88
N SER A 34 12.70 27.03 -5.84
CA SER A 34 12.52 25.59 -5.84
C SER A 34 12.06 25.11 -4.46
N VAL A 35 11.10 24.19 -4.44
CA VAL A 35 10.55 23.65 -3.20
C VAL A 35 11.23 22.31 -2.88
N VAL A 36 11.64 22.13 -1.63
CA VAL A 36 12.29 20.93 -1.09
C VAL A 36 11.68 20.51 0.24
N ALA A 37 11.80 19.23 0.57
CA ALA A 37 11.49 18.73 1.90
C ALA A 37 12.73 18.88 2.80
N ALA A 38 12.57 19.53 3.94
CA ALA A 38 13.60 19.65 4.97
C ALA A 38 13.28 18.68 6.13
N GLY A 39 14.06 17.62 6.27
CA GLY A 39 13.99 16.70 7.39
C GLY A 39 14.89 17.19 8.52
N ILE A 40 14.33 17.44 9.69
CA ILE A 40 15.04 17.91 10.89
C ILE A 40 14.85 16.88 11.99
N LEU A 41 15.96 16.39 12.54
CA LEU A 41 15.97 15.52 13.69
C LEU A 41 15.84 16.37 14.96
N SER A 42 15.03 15.92 15.90
CA SER A 42 14.75 16.64 17.14
C SER A 42 16.02 16.93 17.95
N ASP A 43 15.98 17.99 18.77
CA ASP A 43 17.15 18.43 19.54
C ASP A 43 17.61 17.38 20.57
N ASP A 44 16.69 16.55 21.07
CA ASP A 44 16.93 15.43 21.98
C ASP A 44 17.54 14.18 21.32
N ALA A 45 17.72 14.20 19.99
CA ALA A 45 18.32 13.06 19.30
C ALA A 45 19.78 12.83 19.70
N THR A 46 20.11 11.55 19.94
CA THR A 46 21.42 11.16 20.47
C THR A 46 22.53 11.33 19.42
N PRO A 47 23.80 11.46 19.84
CA PRO A 47 24.94 11.48 18.90
C PRO A 47 24.96 10.28 17.95
N GLU A 48 24.56 9.10 18.43
CA GLU A 48 24.48 7.89 17.61
C GLU A 48 23.40 7.99 16.54
N GLN A 49 22.24 8.57 16.86
CA GLN A 49 21.17 8.80 15.88
C GLN A 49 21.59 9.82 14.82
N ARG A 50 22.27 10.89 15.22
CA ARG A 50 22.81 11.90 14.29
C ARG A 50 23.87 11.29 13.36
N ALA A 51 24.78 10.49 13.90
CA ALA A 51 25.80 9.79 13.12
C ALA A 51 25.17 8.80 12.14
N ALA A 52 24.19 8.00 12.58
CA ALA A 52 23.47 7.04 11.74
C ALA A 52 22.72 7.72 10.59
N LEU A 53 22.10 8.89 10.85
CA LEU A 53 21.44 9.70 9.82
C LEU A 53 22.44 10.17 8.76
N VAL A 54 23.58 10.72 9.18
CA VAL A 54 24.62 11.21 8.24
C VAL A 54 25.16 10.05 7.41
N GLU A 55 25.51 8.94 8.04
CA GLU A 55 26.02 7.74 7.36
C GLU A 55 25.01 7.20 6.34
N GLY A 56 23.76 6.97 6.76
CA GLY A 56 22.73 6.38 5.94
C GLY A 56 22.32 7.25 4.75
N LEU A 57 22.14 8.56 4.96
CA LEU A 57 21.75 9.47 3.89
C LEU A 57 22.89 9.79 2.93
N THR A 58 24.14 9.82 3.41
CA THR A 58 25.31 9.95 2.53
C THR A 58 25.46 8.73 1.64
N ALA A 59 25.25 7.52 2.18
CA ALA A 59 25.26 6.29 1.42
C ALA A 59 24.19 6.30 0.31
N ILE A 60 22.97 6.76 0.61
CA ILE A 60 21.91 6.90 -0.40
C ILE A 60 22.25 7.98 -1.43
N SER A 61 22.74 9.13 -0.99
CA SER A 61 23.10 10.22 -1.90
C SER A 61 24.13 9.77 -2.94
N ALA A 62 25.08 8.92 -2.54
CA ALA A 62 26.08 8.33 -3.43
C ALA A 62 25.50 7.37 -4.50
N LEU A 63 24.31 6.80 -4.28
CA LEU A 63 23.62 5.98 -5.29
C LEU A 63 23.00 6.82 -6.41
N GLY A 64 22.86 8.14 -6.20
CA GLY A 64 22.12 9.02 -7.09
C GLY A 64 20.61 8.74 -7.07
N LYS A 65 19.93 9.11 -8.15
CA LYS A 65 18.47 8.96 -8.25
C LYS A 65 18.07 7.50 -8.46
N VAL A 66 17.57 6.88 -7.40
CA VAL A 66 17.04 5.51 -7.42
C VAL A 66 15.52 5.54 -7.25
N GLY A 67 14.80 4.84 -8.12
CA GLY A 67 13.34 4.76 -8.05
C GLY A 67 12.87 4.14 -6.73
N GLY A 68 11.95 4.81 -6.04
CA GLY A 68 11.36 4.33 -4.78
C GLY A 68 12.20 4.62 -3.52
N ILE A 69 13.36 5.27 -3.66
CA ILE A 69 14.19 5.75 -2.54
C ILE A 69 14.19 7.29 -2.57
N ILE A 70 14.23 7.92 -1.39
CA ILE A 70 14.26 9.37 -1.28
C ILE A 70 15.50 9.97 -1.96
N GLU A 71 15.31 11.04 -2.73
CA GLU A 71 16.39 11.77 -3.37
C GLU A 71 16.96 12.77 -2.35
N VAL A 72 18.19 12.54 -1.90
CA VAL A 72 18.88 13.41 -0.93
C VAL A 72 19.64 14.49 -1.68
N ILE A 73 19.27 15.74 -1.45
CA ILE A 73 19.89 16.94 -2.03
C ILE A 73 21.13 17.32 -1.24
N GLY A 74 21.05 17.24 0.08
CA GLY A 74 22.15 17.57 0.97
C GLY A 74 21.87 17.10 2.39
N VAL A 75 22.94 16.81 3.11
CA VAL A 75 22.89 16.37 4.52
C VAL A 75 23.71 17.35 5.33
N ASP A 76 23.21 17.74 6.50
CA ASP A 76 23.98 18.52 7.44
C ASP A 76 25.05 17.63 8.11
N PRO A 77 26.35 17.98 8.04
CA PRO A 77 27.42 17.15 8.60
C PRO A 77 27.31 16.90 10.11
N ASP A 78 26.65 17.81 10.85
CA ASP A 78 26.39 17.66 12.29
C ASP A 78 25.19 16.73 12.58
N GLY A 79 24.54 16.21 11.55
CA GLY A 79 23.39 15.31 11.66
C GLY A 79 22.14 15.97 12.25
N ARG A 80 21.97 17.30 12.08
CA ARG A 80 20.71 17.96 12.45
C ARG A 80 19.58 17.67 11.47
N GLY A 81 19.90 17.35 10.22
CA GLY A 81 18.88 17.11 9.21
C GLY A 81 19.42 17.02 7.79
N PHE A 82 18.49 17.08 6.85
CA PHE A 82 18.76 16.92 5.42
C PHE A 82 17.72 17.62 4.56
N LEU A 83 18.08 17.89 3.31
CA LEU A 83 17.18 18.35 2.26
C LEU A 83 16.94 17.22 1.26
N SER A 84 15.70 17.09 0.81
CA SER A 84 15.30 15.98 -0.05
C SER A 84 14.12 16.30 -0.98
N ARG A 85 13.91 15.39 -1.94
CA ARG A 85 12.74 15.33 -2.83
C ARG A 85 12.28 13.87 -3.01
N PRO A 86 11.01 13.63 -3.40
CA PRO A 86 9.93 14.60 -3.61
C PRO A 86 9.33 15.13 -2.29
N MET A 87 8.43 16.10 -2.39
CA MET A 87 7.66 16.56 -1.23
C MET A 87 6.69 15.48 -0.75
N PRO A 88 6.70 15.11 0.53
CA PRO A 88 5.80 14.08 1.01
C PRO A 88 4.44 14.68 1.41
N SER A 89 3.37 13.94 1.12
CA SER A 89 1.97 14.26 1.44
C SER A 89 1.40 13.42 2.58
N GLY A 90 2.18 12.47 3.10
CA GLY A 90 1.81 11.54 4.16
C GLY A 90 2.78 10.36 4.23
N THR A 91 2.39 9.33 4.95
CA THR A 91 3.18 8.08 5.07
C THR A 91 2.32 6.86 4.78
N ALA A 92 2.92 5.67 4.73
CA ALA A 92 2.14 4.44 4.58
C ALA A 92 1.22 4.18 5.79
N ARG A 93 1.38 4.88 6.93
CA ARG A 93 0.39 4.90 8.03
C ARG A 93 -1.00 5.33 7.57
N ASP A 94 -1.06 6.20 6.56
CA ASP A 94 -2.32 6.77 6.10
C ASP A 94 -3.14 5.80 5.24
N VAL A 95 -2.58 4.66 4.84
CA VAL A 95 -3.23 3.70 3.94
C VAL A 95 -4.60 3.23 4.48
N GLY A 96 -4.74 3.06 5.79
CA GLY A 96 -6.02 2.75 6.42
C GLY A 96 -7.06 3.87 6.28
N VAL A 97 -6.63 5.12 6.51
CA VAL A 97 -7.48 6.32 6.38
C VAL A 97 -7.83 6.59 4.92
N LEU A 98 -6.90 6.34 3.99
CA LEU A 98 -7.08 6.45 2.55
C LEU A 98 -8.01 5.37 1.96
N ARG A 99 -8.34 4.33 2.75
CA ARG A 99 -9.21 3.21 2.36
C ARG A 99 -8.81 2.56 1.04
N TRP A 100 -7.50 2.43 0.79
CA TRP A 100 -7.02 1.82 -0.44
C TRP A 100 -7.43 0.35 -0.53
N PRO A 101 -7.93 -0.11 -1.69
CA PRO A 101 -8.25 -1.52 -1.87
C PRO A 101 -6.98 -2.36 -1.78
N LEU A 102 -7.10 -3.61 -1.32
CA LEU A 102 -5.97 -4.52 -1.11
C LEU A 102 -5.00 -4.58 -2.32
N PRO A 103 -5.44 -4.67 -3.59
CA PRO A 103 -4.50 -4.67 -4.72
C PRO A 103 -3.60 -3.43 -4.80
N ARG A 104 -4.13 -2.23 -4.52
CA ARG A 104 -3.35 -0.99 -4.51
C ARG A 104 -2.34 -0.97 -3.34
N ARG A 105 -2.75 -1.48 -2.18
CA ARG A 105 -1.88 -1.63 -1.00
C ARG A 105 -0.73 -2.60 -1.29
N LEU A 106 -1.01 -3.72 -1.96
CA LEU A 106 0.01 -4.68 -2.39
C LEU A 106 0.94 -4.13 -3.47
N GLU A 107 0.44 -3.27 -4.37
CA GLU A 107 1.31 -2.58 -5.35
C GLU A 107 2.28 -1.62 -4.65
N MET A 108 1.81 -0.86 -3.66
CA MET A 108 2.66 -0.01 -2.82
C MET A 108 3.72 -0.85 -2.10
N PHE A 109 3.32 -1.96 -1.45
CA PHE A 109 4.24 -2.88 -0.81
C PHE A 109 5.32 -3.40 -1.77
N ARG A 110 4.93 -3.81 -2.98
CA ARG A 110 5.86 -4.28 -4.01
C ARG A 110 6.91 -3.21 -4.34
N LYS A 111 6.50 -1.97 -4.56
CA LYS A 111 7.43 -0.85 -4.85
C LYS A 111 8.41 -0.60 -3.69
N VAL A 112 7.94 -0.68 -2.45
CA VAL A 112 8.81 -0.57 -1.26
C VAL A 112 9.80 -1.72 -1.19
N ALA A 113 9.35 -2.96 -1.38
CA ALA A 113 10.22 -4.12 -1.39
C ALA A 113 11.27 -4.07 -2.52
N GLU A 114 10.90 -3.58 -3.71
CA GLU A 114 11.85 -3.35 -4.82
C GLU A 114 12.92 -2.30 -4.47
N ALA A 115 12.54 -1.24 -3.76
CA ALA A 115 13.48 -0.24 -3.25
C ALA A 115 14.47 -0.86 -2.23
N VAL A 116 13.97 -1.70 -1.31
CA VAL A 116 14.83 -2.45 -0.37
C VAL A 116 15.75 -3.42 -1.09
N ALA A 117 15.26 -4.14 -2.11
CA ALA A 117 16.09 -5.02 -2.94
C ALA A 117 17.22 -4.25 -3.63
N THR A 118 16.96 -3.01 -4.05
CA THR A 118 17.97 -2.14 -4.66
C THR A 118 19.04 -1.73 -3.66
N LEU A 119 18.66 -1.42 -2.41
CA LEU A 119 19.63 -1.19 -1.32
C LEU A 119 20.51 -2.42 -1.09
N HIS A 120 19.91 -3.61 -1.02
CA HIS A 120 20.64 -4.87 -0.83
C HIS A 120 21.65 -5.15 -1.95
N ALA A 121 21.31 -4.82 -3.20
CA ALA A 121 22.23 -4.94 -4.33
C ALA A 121 23.47 -4.04 -4.19
N GLN A 122 23.36 -2.95 -3.44
CA GLN A 122 24.43 -2.02 -3.09
C GLN A 122 25.09 -2.35 -1.74
N ARG A 123 24.77 -3.51 -1.15
CA ARG A 123 25.23 -3.96 0.18
C ARG A 123 24.83 -3.03 1.33
N LEU A 124 23.74 -2.27 1.14
CA LEU A 124 23.14 -1.44 2.17
C LEU A 124 21.93 -2.17 2.75
N LEU A 125 21.85 -2.20 4.08
CA LEU A 125 20.66 -2.65 4.79
C LEU A 125 19.78 -1.45 5.08
N HIS A 126 18.46 -1.63 5.03
CA HIS A 126 17.55 -0.58 5.49
C HIS A 126 17.53 -0.53 7.03
N GLY A 127 17.37 -1.67 7.70
CA GLY A 127 17.53 -1.82 9.15
C GLY A 127 16.41 -1.25 10.04
N THR A 128 15.62 -0.30 9.53
CA THR A 128 14.60 0.42 10.34
C THR A 128 13.19 0.43 9.73
N LEU A 129 12.87 -0.43 8.74
CA LEU A 129 11.67 -0.26 7.93
C LEU A 129 10.38 -0.36 8.75
N THR A 130 9.52 0.65 8.68
CA THR A 130 8.15 0.62 9.23
C THR A 130 7.21 1.42 8.33
N PRO A 131 5.88 1.39 8.55
CA PRO A 131 4.96 2.19 7.75
C PRO A 131 5.26 3.71 7.77
N GLU A 132 5.94 4.21 8.80
CA GLU A 132 6.27 5.65 8.91
C GLU A 132 7.48 6.03 8.05
N HIS A 133 8.37 5.07 7.79
CA HIS A 133 9.53 5.26 6.91
C HIS A 133 9.19 5.25 5.43
N VAL A 134 7.98 4.81 5.08
CA VAL A 134 7.50 4.85 3.71
C VAL A 134 6.70 6.13 3.54
N LEU A 135 7.34 7.16 2.99
CA LEU A 135 6.67 8.40 2.63
C LEU A 135 5.78 8.19 1.40
N LEU A 136 4.73 8.99 1.28
CA LEU A 136 3.91 9.08 0.08
C LEU A 136 4.18 10.42 -0.58
N ALA A 137 4.66 10.41 -1.82
CA ALA A 137 4.79 11.63 -2.62
C ALA A 137 3.42 12.25 -2.93
N GLU A 138 3.38 13.42 -3.57
CA GLU A 138 2.13 14.10 -3.94
C GLU A 138 1.21 13.27 -4.85
N ASP A 139 1.78 12.44 -5.72
CA ASP A 139 1.05 11.48 -6.57
C ASP A 139 0.69 10.18 -5.83
N LEU A 140 1.02 10.10 -4.54
CA LEU A 140 0.86 8.97 -3.65
C LEU A 140 1.72 7.75 -4.01
N SER A 141 2.81 7.94 -4.77
CA SER A 141 3.84 6.92 -4.93
C SER A 141 4.65 6.75 -3.63
N PRO A 142 5.02 5.51 -3.25
CA PRO A 142 5.83 5.28 -2.06
C PRO A 142 7.28 5.66 -2.31
N VAL A 143 7.89 6.33 -1.33
CA VAL A 143 9.29 6.73 -1.30
C VAL A 143 9.88 6.33 0.03
N LEU A 144 10.93 5.52 0.00
CA LEU A 144 11.59 5.00 1.19
C LEU A 144 12.53 6.05 1.78
N LEU A 145 12.33 6.41 3.05
CA LEU A 145 13.31 7.13 3.84
C LEU A 145 14.57 6.28 4.01
N GLY A 146 15.73 6.92 4.13
CA GLY A 146 16.98 6.21 4.26
C GLY A 146 17.16 5.41 5.55
N PRO A 147 18.14 4.48 5.59
CA PRO A 147 18.52 3.82 6.82
C PRO A 147 19.02 4.85 7.83
N GLY A 148 18.84 4.55 9.12
CA GLY A 148 19.38 5.38 10.21
C GLY A 148 18.69 6.72 10.44
N VAL A 149 17.64 7.04 9.67
CA VAL A 149 16.89 8.31 9.80
C VAL A 149 16.00 8.33 11.05
N VAL A 150 15.49 7.17 11.47
CA VAL A 150 14.69 7.03 12.70
C VAL A 150 15.15 5.79 13.44
N ASP A 151 15.38 5.93 14.75
CA ASP A 151 15.77 4.83 15.61
C ASP A 151 14.60 3.89 15.89
N MET A 152 14.69 2.65 15.42
CA MET A 152 13.64 1.64 15.60
C MET A 152 14.18 0.28 16.04
N ARG A 153 15.14 0.27 16.96
CA ARG A 153 15.60 -0.96 17.61
C ARG A 153 14.58 -1.59 18.56
N SER A 154 13.41 -0.97 18.75
CA SER A 154 12.31 -1.50 19.57
C SER A 154 10.97 -1.36 18.85
N GLY A 155 10.32 -2.48 18.53
CA GLY A 155 8.96 -2.47 18.01
C GLY A 155 8.51 -3.79 17.41
N VAL A 156 7.21 -3.88 17.10
CA VAL A 156 6.58 -5.08 16.53
C VAL A 156 7.06 -5.44 15.12
N TYR A 157 7.92 -4.62 14.51
CA TYR A 157 8.50 -4.80 13.18
C TYR A 157 9.92 -5.35 13.20
N ALA A 158 10.64 -5.20 14.33
CA ALA A 158 12.04 -5.57 14.42
C ALA A 158 12.23 -7.09 14.40
N ALA A 159 13.25 -7.54 13.66
CA ALA A 159 13.64 -8.94 13.62
C ALA A 159 14.21 -9.40 14.98
N PRO A 160 14.01 -10.67 15.39
CA PRO A 160 14.50 -11.18 16.67
C PRO A 160 16.01 -10.95 16.89
N GLU A 161 16.83 -11.17 15.87
CA GLU A 161 18.28 -10.97 15.92
C GLU A 161 18.67 -9.49 16.08
N VAL A 162 17.86 -8.56 15.54
CA VAL A 162 18.06 -7.11 15.73
C VAL A 162 17.78 -6.73 17.17
N VAL A 163 16.70 -7.27 17.76
CA VAL A 163 16.34 -7.05 19.17
C VAL A 163 17.36 -7.67 20.12
N ALA A 164 17.91 -8.83 19.77
CA ALA A 164 18.95 -9.50 20.54
C ALA A 164 20.32 -8.81 20.46
N GLY A 165 20.54 -7.93 19.48
CA GLY A 165 21.83 -7.30 19.22
C GLY A 165 22.83 -8.22 18.51
N ASP A 166 22.33 -9.25 17.83
CA ASP A 166 23.13 -10.20 17.06
C ASP A 166 23.56 -9.60 15.69
N ALA A 167 24.35 -10.36 14.93
CA ALA A 167 24.75 -9.97 13.58
C ALA A 167 23.54 -9.79 12.65
N VAL A 168 23.37 -8.57 12.14
CA VAL A 168 22.24 -8.21 11.27
C VAL A 168 22.63 -8.35 9.79
N GLY A 169 21.77 -9.00 9.01
CA GLY A 169 21.94 -9.16 7.57
C GLY A 169 20.66 -8.86 6.78
N VAL A 170 20.67 -9.12 5.48
CA VAL A 170 19.52 -8.86 4.57
C VAL A 170 18.22 -9.56 5.01
N ARG A 171 18.34 -10.70 5.70
CA ARG A 171 17.22 -11.47 6.24
C ARG A 171 16.47 -10.74 7.37
N ALA A 172 17.09 -9.75 8.03
CA ALA A 172 16.40 -8.89 8.99
C ALA A 172 15.42 -7.94 8.28
N ASP A 173 15.82 -7.34 7.15
CA ASP A 173 14.91 -6.52 6.34
C ASP A 173 13.76 -7.35 5.76
N ILE A 174 14.00 -8.61 5.41
CA ILE A 174 12.96 -9.54 4.95
C ILE A 174 11.92 -9.81 6.05
N TYR A 175 12.37 -10.00 7.30
CA TYR A 175 11.45 -10.12 8.44
C TYR A 175 10.59 -8.87 8.58
N THR A 176 11.23 -7.71 8.54
CA THR A 176 10.55 -6.42 8.63
C THR A 176 9.55 -6.21 7.50
N LEU A 177 9.89 -6.60 6.27
CA LEU A 177 8.98 -6.63 5.12
C LEU A 177 7.81 -7.59 5.35
N GLY A 178 8.03 -8.73 6.00
CA GLY A 178 6.95 -9.65 6.40
C GLY A 178 5.95 -8.98 7.36
N ARG A 179 6.44 -8.27 8.38
CA ARG A 179 5.60 -7.51 9.32
C ARG A 179 4.93 -6.31 8.65
N PHE A 180 5.61 -5.65 7.72
CA PHE A 180 5.02 -4.60 6.90
C PHE A 180 3.93 -5.14 5.95
N LEU A 181 4.10 -6.34 5.38
CA LEU A 181 3.07 -6.98 4.57
C LEU A 181 1.82 -7.32 5.40
N GLN A 182 2.01 -7.74 6.66
CA GLN A 182 0.90 -7.92 7.61
C GLN A 182 0.15 -6.60 7.82
N TYR A 183 0.87 -5.49 8.07
CA TYR A 183 0.28 -4.15 8.16
C TYR A 183 -0.48 -3.77 6.89
N VAL A 184 0.13 -3.92 5.72
CA VAL A 184 -0.47 -3.59 4.41
C VAL A 184 -1.72 -4.42 4.15
N THR A 185 -1.78 -5.65 4.65
CA THR A 185 -2.95 -6.53 4.50
C THR A 185 -4.10 -6.08 5.40
N LEU A 186 -3.80 -5.80 6.67
CA LEU A 186 -4.81 -5.54 7.71
C LEU A 186 -5.15 -4.05 7.88
N SER A 187 -4.31 -3.14 7.37
CA SER A 187 -4.31 -1.71 7.71
C SER A 187 -4.23 -1.45 9.23
N ALA A 188 -3.52 -2.30 9.95
CA ALA A 188 -3.34 -2.24 11.39
C ALA A 188 -1.95 -2.75 11.77
N ASP A 189 -1.37 -2.20 12.84
CA ASP A 189 -0.10 -2.71 13.36
C ASP A 189 -0.19 -4.19 13.70
N PRO A 190 0.88 -4.96 13.44
CA PRO A 190 0.86 -6.37 13.74
C PRO A 190 0.97 -6.59 15.26
N GLU A 191 0.20 -7.54 15.78
CA GLU A 191 0.25 -7.86 17.20
C GLU A 191 1.61 -8.44 17.62
N PRO A 192 2.05 -8.20 18.86
CA PRO A 192 3.26 -8.80 19.40
C PRO A 192 3.05 -10.32 19.55
N GLU A 193 3.49 -11.08 18.56
CA GLU A 193 3.51 -12.54 18.55
C GLU A 193 4.97 -13.01 18.53
N SER A 194 5.28 -14.05 19.30
CA SER A 194 6.61 -14.68 19.34
C SER A 194 6.51 -16.20 19.29
N GLY A 195 7.55 -16.83 18.78
CA GLY A 195 7.62 -18.27 18.57
C GLY A 195 8.41 -18.61 17.30
N PRO A 196 8.67 -19.90 17.04
CA PRO A 196 9.42 -20.33 15.86
C PRO A 196 8.76 -19.87 14.55
N SER A 197 7.43 -19.76 14.57
CA SER A 197 6.57 -19.33 13.47
C SER A 197 5.36 -18.58 14.04
N LEU A 198 4.92 -17.52 13.35
CA LEU A 198 3.77 -16.72 13.77
C LEU A 198 2.44 -17.41 13.44
N ARG A 199 1.47 -17.32 14.37
CA ARG A 199 0.13 -17.92 14.21
C ARG A 199 -0.71 -17.10 13.22
N LEU A 200 -0.58 -15.77 13.28
CA LEU A 200 -1.26 -14.82 12.38
C LEU A 200 -2.79 -14.94 12.43
N ALA A 201 -3.35 -15.09 13.63
CA ALA A 201 -4.80 -15.24 13.83
C ALA A 201 -5.60 -14.04 13.25
N SER A 202 -5.03 -12.84 13.33
CA SER A 202 -5.60 -11.61 12.74
C SER A 202 -5.74 -11.67 11.21
N MET A 203 -4.97 -12.52 10.54
CA MET A 203 -5.02 -12.71 9.08
C MET A 203 -5.98 -13.81 8.63
N ALA A 204 -6.78 -14.41 9.53
CA ALA A 204 -7.67 -15.53 9.19
C ALA A 204 -8.68 -15.22 8.06
N LYS A 205 -9.06 -13.95 7.86
CA LYS A 205 -9.97 -13.51 6.78
C LYS A 205 -9.24 -13.00 5.53
N SER A 206 -7.91 -13.04 5.52
CA SER A 206 -7.08 -12.57 4.41
C SER A 206 -6.78 -13.72 3.44
N PRO A 207 -6.39 -13.44 2.18
CA PRO A 207 -5.93 -14.47 1.26
C PRO A 207 -4.83 -15.36 1.87
N ALA A 208 -5.02 -16.68 1.83
CA ALA A 208 -4.12 -17.64 2.49
C ALA A 208 -2.66 -17.51 2.02
N GLY A 209 -2.42 -17.17 0.75
CA GLY A 209 -1.08 -16.94 0.23
C GLY A 209 -0.35 -15.80 0.94
N LEU A 210 -1.04 -14.71 1.30
CA LEU A 210 -0.42 -13.60 2.05
C LEU A 210 0.01 -14.05 3.45
N ALA A 211 -0.82 -14.83 4.15
CA ALA A 211 -0.46 -15.36 5.46
C ALA A 211 0.74 -16.32 5.38
N ARG A 212 0.84 -17.15 4.31
CA ARG A 212 2.02 -18.00 4.07
C ARG A 212 3.28 -17.18 3.85
N ILE A 213 3.20 -16.11 3.06
CA ILE A 213 4.34 -15.24 2.77
C ILE A 213 4.81 -14.55 4.05
N VAL A 214 3.89 -13.94 4.80
CA VAL A 214 4.20 -13.29 6.08
C VAL A 214 4.90 -14.27 7.01
N ARG A 215 4.32 -15.47 7.22
CA ARG A 215 4.90 -16.48 8.11
C ARG A 215 6.33 -16.87 7.74
N LYS A 216 6.59 -17.14 6.46
CA LYS A 216 7.93 -17.50 5.97
C LYS A 216 8.91 -16.34 6.10
N ALA A 217 8.47 -15.11 5.81
CA ALA A 217 9.31 -13.94 6.00
C ALA A 217 9.64 -13.69 7.48
N THR A 218 8.71 -14.01 8.39
CA THR A 218 8.83 -13.75 9.82
C THR A 218 9.20 -14.98 10.66
N THR A 219 9.80 -16.01 10.06
CA THR A 219 10.33 -17.17 10.80
C THR A 219 11.45 -16.73 11.74
N GLN A 220 11.54 -17.30 12.95
CA GLN A 220 12.50 -16.84 13.96
C GLN A 220 13.94 -17.01 13.50
N ASP A 221 14.29 -18.18 12.98
CA ASP A 221 15.60 -18.47 12.39
C ASP A 221 15.73 -17.74 11.04
N PRO A 222 16.72 -16.82 10.89
CA PRO A 222 16.94 -16.10 9.65
C PRO A 222 17.15 -17.01 8.44
N GLU A 223 17.83 -18.15 8.59
CA GLU A 223 18.16 -19.04 7.47
C GLU A 223 16.93 -19.71 6.86
N ARG A 224 15.86 -19.82 7.64
CA ARG A 224 14.53 -20.30 7.23
C ARG A 224 13.61 -19.18 6.70
N ARG A 225 14.14 -17.98 6.48
CA ARG A 225 13.42 -16.93 5.75
C ARG A 225 13.74 -17.00 4.26
N TYR A 226 13.13 -16.11 3.47
CA TYR A 226 13.54 -15.92 2.08
C TYR A 226 15.02 -15.55 1.99
N GLU A 227 15.72 -16.11 1.00
CA GLU A 227 17.12 -15.79 0.71
C GLU A 227 17.30 -14.36 0.20
N SER A 228 16.28 -13.78 -0.41
CA SER A 228 16.29 -12.44 -0.99
C SER A 228 14.89 -11.84 -1.04
N VAL A 229 14.82 -10.50 -1.17
CA VAL A 229 13.56 -9.79 -1.40
C VAL A 229 12.93 -10.19 -2.73
N ALA A 230 13.73 -10.50 -3.75
CA ALA A 230 13.25 -10.99 -5.04
C ALA A 230 12.47 -12.32 -4.91
N ALA A 231 12.98 -13.27 -4.12
CA ALA A 231 12.29 -14.52 -3.85
C ALA A 231 10.95 -14.31 -3.10
N MET A 232 10.90 -13.34 -2.18
CA MET A 232 9.65 -12.95 -1.51
C MET A 232 8.64 -12.35 -2.48
N LEU A 233 9.08 -11.48 -3.40
CA LEU A 233 8.24 -10.85 -4.41
C LEU A 233 7.71 -11.86 -5.44
N GLU A 234 8.50 -12.89 -5.77
CA GLU A 234 8.03 -13.98 -6.63
C GLU A 234 6.86 -14.73 -6.00
N ASP A 235 6.97 -15.11 -4.73
CA ASP A 235 5.88 -15.74 -3.98
C ASP A 235 4.68 -14.78 -3.84
N LEU A 236 4.93 -13.48 -3.63
CA LEU A 236 3.88 -12.45 -3.60
C LEU A 236 3.10 -12.38 -4.92
N SER A 237 3.75 -12.50 -6.08
CA SER A 237 3.04 -12.50 -7.38
C SER A 237 2.04 -13.66 -7.52
N LYS A 238 2.20 -14.71 -6.72
CA LYS A 238 1.39 -15.93 -6.72
C LYS A 238 0.40 -15.99 -5.55
N TYR A 239 0.24 -14.93 -4.75
CA TYR A 239 -0.55 -14.97 -3.50
C TYR A 239 -2.00 -15.46 -3.67
N GLY A 240 -2.62 -15.21 -4.83
CA GLY A 240 -3.97 -15.69 -5.16
C GLY A 240 -4.04 -17.18 -5.51
N ARG A 241 -2.91 -17.79 -5.89
CA ARG A 241 -2.72 -19.22 -6.16
C ARG A 241 -1.90 -19.83 -5.04
N TYR A 242 -2.44 -19.79 -3.82
CA TYR A 242 -1.68 -20.08 -2.58
C TYR A 242 -1.00 -21.45 -2.52
N LEU A 243 -1.49 -22.45 -3.27
CA LEU A 243 -0.84 -23.76 -3.40
C LEU A 243 0.53 -23.70 -4.12
N GLU A 244 0.77 -22.64 -4.90
CA GLU A 244 2.04 -22.38 -5.58
C GLU A 244 3.01 -21.52 -4.73
N VAL A 245 2.57 -21.03 -3.57
CA VAL A 245 3.35 -20.14 -2.71
C VAL A 245 4.19 -20.96 -1.72
N GLY A 246 5.51 -20.79 -1.79
CA GLY A 246 6.45 -21.41 -0.85
C GLY A 246 6.68 -22.90 -1.05
N LEU A 247 6.39 -23.45 -2.25
CA LEU A 247 6.63 -24.86 -2.61
C LEU A 247 8.10 -25.32 -2.49
N THR A 248 9.04 -24.39 -2.33
CA THR A 248 10.47 -24.66 -2.15
C THR A 248 10.95 -24.59 -0.70
N HIS A 249 10.08 -24.28 0.29
CA HIS A 249 10.50 -24.01 1.66
C HIS A 249 10.21 -25.19 2.63
N PRO A 250 11.21 -25.69 3.38
CA PRO A 250 11.06 -26.87 4.24
C PRO A 250 10.06 -26.69 5.39
N ASP A 251 9.86 -25.47 5.87
CA ASP A 251 8.88 -25.15 6.93
C ASP A 251 7.52 -24.67 6.39
N ALA A 252 7.26 -24.80 5.08
CA ALA A 252 5.93 -24.57 4.51
C ALA A 252 4.92 -25.68 4.88
N VAL A 253 5.12 -26.32 6.03
CA VAL A 253 4.25 -27.33 6.62
C VAL A 253 2.93 -26.66 7.00
N GLU A 254 1.84 -27.34 6.66
CA GLU A 254 0.45 -26.93 6.78
C GLU A 254 -0.02 -26.73 8.24
N GLU A 255 0.49 -25.73 8.96
CA GLU A 255 -0.06 -25.38 10.28
C GLU A 255 -1.36 -24.53 10.19
N ASN A 256 -1.69 -24.00 9.01
CA ASN A 256 -2.83 -23.07 8.81
C ASN A 256 -3.93 -23.56 7.86
N VAL A 257 -4.11 -24.87 7.69
CA VAL A 257 -5.19 -25.41 6.83
C VAL A 257 -6.49 -25.66 7.62
N SER A 258 -6.48 -25.51 8.95
CA SER A 258 -7.62 -25.86 9.80
C SER A 258 -8.78 -24.85 9.85
N GLY A 259 -8.77 -23.78 9.04
CA GLY A 259 -9.79 -22.71 9.13
C GLY A 259 -10.54 -22.33 7.87
N LEU A 260 -10.13 -22.77 6.67
CA LEU A 260 -10.72 -22.32 5.40
C LEU A 260 -10.85 -23.47 4.40
N SER A 261 -11.52 -24.54 4.81
CA SER A 261 -12.27 -25.36 3.85
C SER A 261 -13.72 -24.86 3.86
N HIS A 262 -14.14 -24.24 2.76
CA HIS A 262 -15.50 -24.18 2.21
C HIS A 262 -15.77 -22.82 1.55
N SER A 263 -15.37 -22.69 0.29
CA SER A 263 -16.34 -22.54 -0.79
C SER A 263 -15.61 -22.65 -2.13
N GLU A 264 -16.26 -23.35 -3.06
CA GLU A 264 -15.87 -23.54 -4.46
C GLU A 264 -14.86 -24.66 -4.78
N HIS A 265 -15.29 -25.90 -4.55
CA HIS A 265 -14.86 -27.03 -5.39
C HIS A 265 -16.08 -27.66 -6.07
N PRO A 266 -16.10 -27.82 -7.41
CA PRO A 266 -16.99 -28.78 -8.03
C PRO A 266 -16.46 -30.19 -7.71
N SER A 267 -17.36 -31.03 -7.22
CA SER A 267 -17.12 -32.38 -6.76
C SER A 267 -16.54 -33.30 -7.85
N MET A 268 -15.54 -34.11 -7.47
CA MET A 268 -15.39 -35.45 -8.03
C MET A 268 -15.28 -36.45 -6.89
N VAL A 269 -16.28 -37.33 -6.85
CA VAL A 269 -16.40 -38.48 -5.97
C VAL A 269 -15.48 -39.58 -6.48
N ALA A 270 -14.67 -40.17 -5.60
CA ALA A 270 -14.38 -41.61 -5.65
C ALA A 270 -13.91 -42.12 -4.29
N SER A 271 -14.83 -42.84 -3.65
CA SER A 271 -14.64 -43.75 -2.53
C SER A 271 -13.54 -44.78 -2.81
N ALA A 272 -12.65 -44.99 -1.83
CA ALA A 272 -11.88 -46.24 -1.73
C ALA A 272 -11.76 -46.61 -0.25
N ALA A 273 -12.60 -47.55 0.16
CA ALA A 273 -12.52 -48.24 1.43
C ALA A 273 -11.18 -49.00 1.57
N ARG A 274 -10.54 -48.87 2.73
CA ARG A 274 -9.46 -49.78 3.17
C ARG A 274 -10.06 -51.10 3.65
N PRO A 275 -9.35 -52.22 3.47
CA PRO A 275 -9.31 -53.24 4.50
C PRO A 275 -7.89 -53.50 5.02
N SER A 276 -7.88 -53.95 6.28
CA SER A 276 -6.78 -54.22 7.18
C SER A 276 -5.83 -55.33 6.73
N ALA A 277 -4.56 -55.18 7.12
CA ALA A 277 -3.49 -56.17 6.98
C ALA A 277 -3.63 -57.35 7.95
N THR A 278 -3.35 -58.56 7.45
CA THR A 278 -2.82 -59.71 8.20
C THR A 278 -1.88 -60.50 7.29
N THR A 279 -0.77 -60.97 7.87
CA THR A 279 0.37 -61.65 7.22
C THR A 279 0.42 -63.10 7.74
N PRO A 280 1.33 -63.99 7.27
CA PRO A 280 1.47 -64.64 5.96
C PRO A 280 1.34 -66.19 6.06
N GLN A 281 1.26 -66.92 4.94
CA GLN A 281 1.90 -68.26 4.83
C GLN A 281 1.97 -68.87 3.41
N LYS A 282 3.16 -69.42 3.11
CA LYS A 282 3.53 -70.54 2.22
C LYS A 282 3.51 -70.44 0.66
N LYS A 283 4.72 -70.56 0.10
CA LYS A 283 5.15 -71.08 -1.24
C LYS A 283 4.89 -72.62 -1.36
N PRO A 284 5.10 -73.35 -2.50
CA PRO A 284 5.94 -73.03 -3.68
C PRO A 284 5.47 -73.48 -5.11
N GLY A 285 6.21 -73.01 -6.13
CA GLY A 285 6.38 -73.64 -7.45
C GLY A 285 5.54 -73.02 -8.59
N ALA A 286 5.95 -72.92 -9.85
CA ALA A 286 7.22 -73.06 -10.56
C ALA A 286 6.99 -72.54 -12.01
N LYS A 287 8.10 -72.20 -12.70
CA LYS A 287 8.28 -72.04 -14.16
C LYS A 287 7.85 -70.73 -14.86
N THR A 288 8.87 -69.99 -15.29
CA THR A 288 8.94 -69.13 -16.50
C THR A 288 8.72 -69.98 -17.78
N PRO A 289 8.31 -69.41 -18.93
CA PRO A 289 9.19 -68.56 -19.74
C PRO A 289 8.52 -67.32 -20.40
N ALA A 290 9.39 -66.52 -21.03
CA ALA A 290 9.19 -65.19 -21.60
C ALA A 290 8.27 -65.08 -22.84
N LYS A 291 7.70 -63.88 -23.03
CA LYS A 291 7.41 -63.10 -24.27
C LYS A 291 6.57 -61.87 -23.83
N GLY A 292 6.99 -60.62 -23.98
CA GLY A 292 6.95 -59.84 -25.22
C GLY A 292 5.56 -59.18 -25.40
N GLY A 293 5.41 -57.86 -25.21
CA GLY A 293 4.16 -57.16 -25.52
C GLY A 293 4.03 -55.75 -24.93
N ALA A 294 3.79 -54.77 -25.79
CA ALA A 294 3.81 -53.33 -25.58
C ALA A 294 2.71 -52.79 -24.65
N ALA A 295 3.00 -51.65 -24.01
CA ALA A 295 2.05 -50.82 -23.28
C ALA A 295 1.07 -50.12 -24.22
N ALA A 296 -0.24 -50.32 -24.01
CA ALA A 296 -1.30 -49.54 -24.64
C ALA A 296 -1.93 -48.59 -23.62
N LYS A 297 -1.69 -47.29 -23.81
CA LYS A 297 -2.49 -46.20 -23.23
C LYS A 297 -3.84 -46.17 -23.97
N ALA A 298 -4.94 -46.28 -23.24
CA ALA A 298 -6.26 -45.95 -23.77
C ALA A 298 -6.50 -44.44 -23.62
N GLU A 299 -6.37 -43.70 -24.71
CA GLU A 299 -6.89 -42.33 -24.84
C GLU A 299 -8.38 -42.40 -25.19
N VAL A 300 -9.20 -41.66 -24.43
CA VAL A 300 -10.61 -41.46 -24.74
C VAL A 300 -10.71 -40.32 -25.76
N GLU A 301 -10.95 -40.67 -27.03
CA GLU A 301 -11.20 -39.68 -28.09
C GLU A 301 -12.59 -39.02 -27.94
N LEU A 302 -12.59 -37.70 -27.71
CA LEU A 302 -13.79 -36.86 -27.81
C LEU A 302 -14.17 -36.64 -29.29
N SER A 303 -15.47 -36.85 -29.58
CA SER A 303 -16.11 -36.69 -30.90
C SER A 303 -15.79 -35.34 -31.59
N PRO A 304 -15.59 -35.31 -32.93
CA PRO A 304 -15.24 -34.12 -33.71
C PRO A 304 -16.21 -32.93 -33.54
N GLU A 305 -17.49 -33.20 -33.30
CA GLU A 305 -18.53 -32.16 -33.19
C GLU A 305 -18.41 -31.34 -31.88
N ALA A 306 -17.87 -31.94 -30.81
CA ALA A 306 -17.63 -31.26 -29.54
C ALA A 306 -16.38 -30.35 -29.57
N LYS A 307 -15.41 -30.63 -30.45
CA LYS A 307 -14.18 -29.82 -30.63
C LYS A 307 -14.47 -28.52 -31.40
N ALA A 308 -15.37 -28.56 -32.39
CA ALA A 308 -15.72 -27.38 -33.21
C ALA A 308 -16.54 -26.33 -32.44
N THR A 309 -17.49 -26.77 -31.59
CA THR A 309 -18.33 -25.89 -30.76
C THR A 309 -17.56 -25.23 -29.61
N ARG A 310 -16.55 -25.90 -29.06
CA ARG A 310 -15.67 -25.34 -28.01
C ARG A 310 -14.72 -24.26 -28.54
N LYS A 311 -14.20 -24.43 -29.76
CA LYS A 311 -13.30 -23.46 -30.42
C LYS A 311 -14.03 -22.17 -30.83
N LYS A 312 -15.27 -22.27 -31.33
CA LYS A 312 -16.12 -21.10 -31.62
C LYS A 312 -16.51 -20.32 -30.35
N ARG A 313 -16.83 -21.00 -29.25
CA ARG A 313 -17.13 -20.34 -27.97
C ARG A 313 -15.90 -19.66 -27.35
N SER A 314 -14.72 -20.29 -27.36
CA SER A 314 -13.51 -19.65 -26.79
C SER A 314 -13.06 -18.42 -27.58
N GLN A 315 -13.23 -18.41 -28.91
CA GLN A 315 -12.95 -17.24 -29.74
C GLN A 315 -13.96 -16.10 -29.50
N LEU A 316 -15.24 -16.41 -29.29
CA LEU A 316 -16.27 -15.41 -28.97
C LEU A 316 -16.05 -14.76 -27.59
N PHE A 317 -15.62 -15.53 -26.59
CA PHE A 317 -15.27 -14.99 -25.25
C PHE A 317 -13.96 -14.18 -25.27
N ALA A 318 -12.98 -14.55 -26.09
CA ALA A 318 -11.73 -13.80 -26.24
C ALA A 318 -11.96 -12.42 -26.91
N LEU A 319 -12.82 -12.34 -27.92
CA LEU A 319 -13.19 -11.08 -28.58
C LEU A 319 -14.05 -10.17 -27.68
N ALA A 320 -14.98 -10.74 -26.91
CA ALA A 320 -15.79 -9.98 -25.94
C ALA A 320 -14.94 -9.44 -24.76
N GLY A 321 -13.96 -10.23 -24.29
CA GLY A 321 -13.01 -9.82 -23.26
C GLY A 321 -12.06 -8.72 -23.72
N LEU A 322 -11.57 -8.79 -24.97
CA LEU A 322 -10.69 -7.76 -25.53
C LEU A 322 -11.43 -6.44 -25.74
N GLY A 323 -12.70 -6.48 -26.16
CA GLY A 323 -13.56 -5.30 -26.28
C GLY A 323 -13.85 -4.64 -24.93
N ALA A 324 -14.08 -5.43 -23.87
CA ALA A 324 -14.27 -4.91 -22.51
C ALA A 324 -12.97 -4.31 -21.93
N ILE A 325 -11.80 -4.93 -22.18
CA ILE A 325 -10.50 -4.40 -21.75
C ILE A 325 -10.16 -3.11 -22.51
N LEU A 326 -10.41 -3.04 -23.81
CA LEU A 326 -10.21 -1.82 -24.61
C LEU A 326 -11.19 -0.71 -24.20
N LEU A 327 -12.43 -1.04 -23.83
CA LEU A 327 -13.40 -0.08 -23.30
C LEU A 327 -12.99 0.44 -21.91
N ILE A 328 -12.54 -0.44 -21.01
CA ILE A 328 -12.02 -0.06 -19.68
C ILE A 328 -10.74 0.77 -19.83
N ALA A 329 -9.83 0.42 -20.75
CA ALA A 329 -8.63 1.18 -21.04
C ALA A 329 -8.96 2.54 -21.67
N ALA A 330 -9.95 2.62 -22.56
CA ALA A 330 -10.42 3.88 -23.15
C ALA A 330 -11.09 4.79 -22.11
N ILE A 331 -11.91 4.23 -21.21
CA ILE A 331 -12.49 4.96 -20.08
C ILE A 331 -11.37 5.42 -19.13
N ALA A 332 -10.42 4.54 -18.78
CA ALA A 332 -9.29 4.87 -17.90
C ALA A 332 -8.36 5.94 -18.50
N ALA A 333 -8.13 5.92 -19.81
CA ALA A 333 -7.38 6.93 -20.54
C ALA A 333 -8.14 8.26 -20.68
N ALA A 334 -9.48 8.22 -20.68
CA ALA A 334 -10.32 9.40 -20.66
C ALA A 334 -10.44 10.04 -19.27
N ILE A 335 -10.20 9.31 -18.16
CA ILE A 335 -10.32 9.84 -16.78
C ILE A 335 -9.39 11.04 -16.52
N PRO A 336 -8.09 11.05 -16.88
CA PRO A 336 -7.24 12.23 -16.74
C PRO A 336 -7.72 13.40 -17.58
N ALA A 337 -8.20 13.14 -18.80
CA ALA A 337 -8.73 14.16 -19.70
C ALA A 337 -10.04 14.77 -19.18
N ILE A 338 -10.97 13.95 -18.66
CA ILE A 338 -12.21 14.39 -18.01
C ILE A 338 -11.91 15.15 -16.72
N ARG A 339 -10.94 14.70 -15.91
CA ARG A 339 -10.44 15.41 -14.72
C ARG A 339 -9.89 16.79 -15.09
N LEU A 340 -9.06 16.89 -16.13
CA LEU A 340 -8.47 18.14 -16.58
C LEU A 340 -9.51 19.09 -17.21
N HIS A 341 -10.50 18.53 -17.91
CA HIS A 341 -11.57 19.30 -18.54
C HIS A 341 -12.56 19.87 -17.51
N LEU A 342 -12.92 19.09 -16.48
CA LEU A 342 -13.78 19.54 -15.38
C LEU A 342 -13.06 20.45 -14.39
N ALA A 343 -11.75 20.26 -14.14
CA ALA A 343 -10.96 21.14 -13.28
C ALA A 343 -10.78 22.56 -13.84
N ARG A 344 -10.92 22.71 -15.17
CA ARG A 344 -10.91 24.00 -15.87
C ARG A 344 -12.31 24.51 -16.21
N ALA A 345 -13.35 23.72 -15.97
CA ALA A 345 -14.71 24.10 -16.28
C ALA A 345 -15.25 25.02 -15.17
N ASP A 346 -15.67 26.22 -15.57
CA ASP A 346 -16.47 27.07 -14.71
C ASP A 346 -17.90 26.50 -14.62
N LEU A 347 -18.17 25.74 -13.56
CA LEU A 347 -19.46 25.05 -13.36
C LEU A 347 -20.60 26.00 -12.92
N THR A 348 -20.34 27.31 -12.86
CA THR A 348 -21.31 28.33 -12.44
C THR A 348 -22.44 28.57 -13.43
N SER A 349 -22.27 28.20 -14.72
CA SER A 349 -23.24 28.46 -15.80
C SER A 349 -24.11 27.25 -16.22
N ALA A 350 -23.82 26.04 -15.72
CA ALA A 350 -24.56 24.82 -16.10
C ALA A 350 -25.83 24.61 -15.25
N ASP A 351 -26.84 23.93 -15.79
CA ASP A 351 -28.09 23.61 -15.07
C ASP A 351 -27.84 22.81 -13.77
N ALA A 352 -28.61 23.06 -12.71
CA ALA A 352 -28.45 22.40 -11.40
C ALA A 352 -28.49 20.85 -11.47
N ALA A 353 -29.23 20.28 -12.43
CA ALA A 353 -29.26 18.84 -12.67
C ALA A 353 -27.95 18.32 -13.29
N LYS A 354 -27.35 19.06 -14.23
CA LYS A 354 -26.05 18.75 -14.83
C LYS A 354 -24.92 18.90 -13.82
N ARG A 355 -24.99 19.91 -12.96
CA ARG A 355 -24.12 20.11 -11.79
C ARG A 355 -24.13 18.89 -10.86
N ARG A 356 -25.31 18.43 -10.44
CA ARG A 356 -25.46 17.23 -9.60
C ARG A 356 -24.91 15.97 -10.28
N ALA A 357 -25.17 15.77 -11.57
CA ALA A 357 -24.67 14.61 -12.32
C ALA A 357 -23.13 14.63 -12.48
N ALA A 358 -22.54 15.79 -12.78
CA ALA A 358 -21.09 15.94 -12.90
C ALA A 358 -20.39 15.68 -11.56
N VAL A 359 -20.95 16.17 -10.46
CA VAL A 359 -20.39 15.93 -9.12
C VAL A 359 -20.62 14.48 -8.67
N VAL A 360 -21.74 13.82 -8.99
CA VAL A 360 -21.92 12.37 -8.71
C VAL A 360 -20.89 11.53 -9.47
N LEU A 361 -20.57 11.89 -10.71
CA LEU A 361 -19.53 11.22 -11.50
C LEU A 361 -18.14 11.43 -10.89
N VAL A 362 -17.83 12.64 -10.41
CA VAL A 362 -16.57 12.97 -9.72
C VAL A 362 -16.51 12.39 -8.30
N MET A 363 -17.64 12.29 -7.59
CA MET A 363 -17.76 11.68 -6.26
C MET A 363 -17.44 10.17 -6.28
N GLY A 364 -17.62 9.51 -7.43
CA GLY A 364 -17.14 8.14 -7.66
C GLY A 364 -15.61 8.01 -7.74
N LEU A 365 -14.89 9.12 -7.89
CA LEU A 365 -13.44 9.18 -8.07
C LEU A 365 -12.81 10.02 -6.95
N ASP A 366 -12.47 9.39 -5.83
CA ASP A 366 -11.60 9.92 -4.75
C ASP A 366 -12.08 11.20 -3.99
N ARG A 367 -13.28 11.73 -4.29
CA ARG A 367 -13.93 12.86 -3.57
C ARG A 367 -12.98 14.05 -3.32
N ASN A 368 -12.10 14.30 -4.29
CA ASN A 368 -11.07 15.31 -4.21
C ASN A 368 -11.50 16.53 -5.04
N PHE A 369 -11.75 17.63 -4.34
CA PHE A 369 -12.35 18.86 -4.85
C PHE A 369 -11.45 20.08 -4.57
N ARG A 370 -10.16 19.85 -4.34
CA ARG A 370 -9.21 20.88 -3.95
C ARG A 370 -9.02 21.93 -5.03
N GLY A 371 -9.03 23.21 -4.64
CA GLY A 371 -8.83 24.35 -5.54
C GLY A 371 -9.92 24.57 -6.59
N LEU A 372 -11.00 23.77 -6.58
CA LEU A 372 -12.08 23.89 -7.54
C LEU A 372 -13.09 24.96 -7.12
N SER A 373 -13.81 25.53 -8.09
CA SER A 373 -14.90 26.47 -7.86
C SER A 373 -16.26 25.78 -7.92
N PHE A 374 -17.04 25.93 -6.84
CA PHE A 374 -18.43 25.50 -6.69
C PHE A 374 -19.28 26.61 -6.08
N ARG A 375 -19.10 27.85 -6.55
CA ARG A 375 -19.96 28.96 -6.10
C ARG A 375 -21.43 28.65 -6.36
N ASP A 376 -22.28 28.97 -5.39
CA ASP A 376 -23.73 28.76 -5.40
C ASP A 376 -24.17 27.31 -5.68
N PHE A 377 -23.28 26.34 -5.46
CA PHE A 377 -23.54 24.95 -5.77
C PHE A 377 -24.42 24.28 -4.71
N ASP A 378 -25.39 23.46 -5.14
CA ASP A 378 -26.29 22.72 -4.25
C ASP A 378 -25.73 21.32 -3.91
N PHE A 379 -25.17 21.20 -2.71
CA PHE A 379 -24.72 19.98 -2.06
C PHE A 379 -25.73 19.43 -1.04
N SER A 380 -26.95 19.95 -0.99
CA SER A 380 -27.89 19.59 0.07
C SER A 380 -28.23 18.10 0.07
N GLY A 381 -28.28 17.49 1.27
CA GLY A 381 -28.56 16.07 1.46
C GLY A 381 -27.48 15.10 0.95
N MET A 382 -26.35 15.59 0.42
CA MET A 382 -25.31 14.72 -0.15
C MET A 382 -24.48 14.00 0.91
N LYS A 383 -24.04 12.78 0.61
CA LYS A 383 -23.12 11.99 1.44
C LYS A 383 -21.67 12.32 1.12
N LEU A 384 -21.16 13.41 1.69
CA LEU A 384 -19.82 13.97 1.40
C LEU A 384 -18.72 13.54 2.37
N ARG A 385 -18.97 12.52 3.21
CA ARG A 385 -17.97 12.01 4.16
C ARG A 385 -16.56 11.89 3.56
N ALA A 386 -15.58 12.47 4.26
CA ALA A 386 -14.16 12.55 3.88
C ALA A 386 -13.84 13.30 2.57
N ALA A 387 -14.76 14.12 2.05
CA ALA A 387 -14.49 14.97 0.88
C ALA A 387 -13.41 16.03 1.19
N LYS A 388 -12.61 16.34 0.16
CA LYS A 388 -11.45 17.23 0.25
C LYS A 388 -11.70 18.51 -0.54
N PHE A 389 -12.16 19.56 0.14
CA PHE A 389 -12.43 20.88 -0.43
C PHE A 389 -11.32 21.90 -0.12
N GLN A 390 -10.08 21.47 0.17
CA GLN A 390 -9.05 22.43 0.56
C GLN A 390 -8.76 23.44 -0.56
N GLY A 391 -8.74 24.73 -0.23
CA GLY A 391 -8.55 25.80 -1.21
C GLY A 391 -9.71 25.98 -2.21
N ALA A 392 -10.82 25.26 -2.05
CA ALA A 392 -11.96 25.37 -2.96
C ALA A 392 -12.71 26.69 -2.76
N ASP A 393 -13.32 27.18 -3.83
CA ASP A 393 -14.18 28.35 -3.81
C ASP A 393 -15.65 27.93 -3.73
N LEU A 394 -16.24 28.06 -2.55
CA LEU A 394 -17.56 27.56 -2.15
C LEU A 394 -18.49 28.71 -1.73
N GLU A 395 -18.23 29.92 -2.22
CA GLU A 395 -19.05 31.09 -1.93
C GLU A 395 -20.52 30.82 -2.29
N GLY A 396 -21.45 31.03 -1.35
CA GLY A 396 -22.89 30.79 -1.56
C GLY A 396 -23.34 29.31 -1.66
N ALA A 397 -22.43 28.34 -1.53
CA ALA A 397 -22.76 26.92 -1.67
C ALA A 397 -23.73 26.41 -0.58
N ASN A 398 -24.62 25.48 -0.93
CA ASN A 398 -25.62 24.92 -0.01
C ASN A 398 -25.25 23.50 0.44
N PHE A 399 -24.82 23.34 1.69
CA PHE A 399 -24.53 22.05 2.33
C PHE A 399 -25.62 21.60 3.32
N SER A 400 -26.82 22.17 3.26
CA SER A 400 -27.88 21.85 4.22
C SER A 400 -28.21 20.35 4.23
N ASN A 401 -28.30 19.75 5.42
CA ASN A 401 -28.54 18.31 5.63
C ASN A 401 -27.50 17.36 5.00
N ALA A 402 -26.32 17.86 4.59
CA ALA A 402 -25.26 17.02 4.05
C ALA A 402 -24.51 16.26 5.16
N ASP A 403 -24.05 15.03 4.86
CA ASP A 403 -23.12 14.30 5.73
C ASP A 403 -21.70 14.79 5.46
N LEU A 404 -21.20 15.68 6.32
CA LEU A 404 -19.89 16.30 6.23
C LEU A 404 -18.83 15.67 7.16
N ASN A 405 -19.06 14.45 7.64
CA ASN A 405 -18.12 13.80 8.54
C ASN A 405 -16.71 13.70 7.92
N HIS A 406 -15.69 14.15 8.65
CA HIS A 406 -14.28 14.21 8.22
C HIS A 406 -14.02 15.01 6.94
N VAL A 407 -14.93 15.90 6.53
CA VAL A 407 -14.69 16.80 5.39
C VAL A 407 -13.61 17.83 5.74
N ASN A 408 -12.79 18.18 4.75
CA ASN A 408 -11.74 19.17 4.91
C ASN A 408 -11.97 20.40 4.02
N PHE A 409 -12.33 21.53 4.64
CA PHE A 409 -12.49 22.87 4.05
C PHE A 409 -11.27 23.77 4.32
N SER A 410 -10.11 23.25 4.75
CA SER A 410 -8.95 24.10 5.06
C SER A 410 -8.56 25.00 3.88
N ASN A 411 -8.33 26.28 4.13
CA ASN A 411 -8.07 27.31 3.12
C ASN A 411 -9.19 27.52 2.08
N ALA A 412 -10.38 26.91 2.24
CA ALA A 412 -11.49 27.13 1.34
C ALA A 412 -12.16 28.49 1.59
N ARG A 413 -12.82 29.04 0.58
CA ARG A 413 -13.65 30.23 0.70
C ARG A 413 -15.11 29.82 0.77
N VAL A 414 -15.76 30.00 1.91
CA VAL A 414 -17.14 29.54 2.19
C VAL A 414 -18.07 30.69 2.57
N VAL A 415 -17.75 31.92 2.16
CA VAL A 415 -18.56 33.11 2.47
C VAL A 415 -19.98 32.92 1.94
N GLY A 416 -20.98 33.06 2.82
CA GLY A 416 -22.40 32.86 2.46
C GLY A 416 -22.83 31.41 2.23
N ALA A 417 -21.97 30.42 2.49
CA ALA A 417 -22.34 29.01 2.39
C ALA A 417 -23.31 28.60 3.52
N LYS A 418 -24.25 27.71 3.21
CA LYS A 418 -25.32 27.26 4.13
C LYS A 418 -25.00 25.87 4.69
N PHE A 419 -25.04 25.69 6.01
CA PHE A 419 -24.74 24.40 6.67
C PHE A 419 -25.88 23.87 7.56
N ASN A 420 -27.10 24.38 7.39
CA ASN A 420 -28.24 24.04 8.26
C ASN A 420 -28.50 22.54 8.29
N GLY A 421 -28.47 21.93 9.48
CA GLY A 421 -28.68 20.49 9.66
C GLY A 421 -27.53 19.59 9.20
N ALA A 422 -26.37 20.13 8.83
CA ALA A 422 -25.18 19.35 8.49
C ALA A 422 -24.41 18.90 9.75
N ASP A 423 -23.81 17.69 9.71
CA ASP A 423 -22.97 17.20 10.82
C ASP A 423 -21.54 17.75 10.70
N LEU A 424 -21.24 18.77 11.51
CA LEU A 424 -19.97 19.51 11.47
C LEU A 424 -18.93 19.05 12.51
N ARG A 425 -19.25 18.06 13.36
CA ARG A 425 -18.44 17.71 14.55
C ARG A 425 -17.00 17.29 14.25
N THR A 426 -16.74 16.80 13.05
CA THR A 426 -15.44 16.25 12.63
C THR A 426 -14.84 16.96 11.43
N VAL A 427 -15.39 18.11 11.06
CA VAL A 427 -14.94 18.91 9.91
C VAL A 427 -13.65 19.65 10.24
N ARG A 428 -12.72 19.70 9.28
CA ARG A 428 -11.51 20.53 9.37
C ARG A 428 -11.71 21.80 8.55
N TYR A 429 -11.52 22.97 9.16
CA TYR A 429 -11.78 24.27 8.52
C TYR A 429 -10.70 25.32 8.85
N ARG A 430 -9.46 24.88 9.13
CA ARG A 430 -8.34 25.79 9.44
C ARG A 430 -8.13 26.75 8.27
N ASN A 431 -8.09 28.06 8.55
CA ASN A 431 -7.96 29.13 7.55
C ASN A 431 -9.08 29.16 6.49
N ALA A 432 -10.24 28.55 6.75
CA ALA A 432 -11.39 28.64 5.84
C ALA A 432 -12.05 30.02 5.99
N ASN A 433 -12.01 30.83 4.95
CA ASN A 433 -12.55 32.19 4.96
C ASN A 433 -14.09 32.16 4.92
N GLY A 434 -14.75 32.79 5.89
CA GLY A 434 -16.22 32.84 6.01
C GLY A 434 -16.85 31.73 6.84
N PHE A 435 -16.07 30.77 7.36
CA PHE A 435 -16.61 29.58 8.04
C PHE A 435 -17.22 29.92 9.41
N THR A 436 -16.63 30.87 10.16
CA THR A 436 -17.17 31.33 11.45
C THR A 436 -18.50 32.03 11.31
N ALA A 437 -18.66 32.90 10.30
CA ALA A 437 -19.93 33.54 9.98
C ALA A 437 -21.00 32.53 9.56
N ALA A 438 -20.62 31.55 8.72
CA ALA A 438 -21.52 30.49 8.26
C ALA A 438 -22.04 29.60 9.40
N LEU A 439 -21.29 29.45 10.50
CA LEU A 439 -21.74 28.73 11.71
C LEU A 439 -22.75 29.55 12.53
N CYS A 440 -22.58 30.86 12.64
CA CYS A 440 -23.50 31.74 13.38
C CYS A 440 -24.93 31.70 12.80
N ASP A 441 -25.06 31.62 11.47
CA ASP A 441 -26.36 31.53 10.79
C ASP A 441 -27.07 30.17 10.97
N THR A 442 -26.36 29.14 11.45
CA THR A 442 -26.94 27.81 11.72
C THR A 442 -27.52 27.66 13.13
N ALA A 443 -27.30 28.65 14.02
CA ALA A 443 -27.67 28.60 15.43
C ALA A 443 -29.00 29.32 15.76
N THR A 444 -29.71 29.83 14.75
CA THR A 444 -31.08 30.36 14.80
C THR A 444 -32.01 29.48 14.00
#